data_AF-A0A7M1BAC0-F1
#
_entry.id   AF-A0A7M1BAC0-F1
#
_cell.length_a   1.000
_cell.length_b   1.000
_cell.length_c   1.000
_cell.angle_alpha   90.00
_cell.angle_beta   90.00
_cell.angle_gamma   90.00
#
_symmetry.space_group_name_H-M   'P 1'
#
loop_
_entity.id
_entity.type
_entity.pdbx_description
1 polymer ?
#
loop_
_entity_poly.entity_id
_entity_poly.type
_entity_poly.pdbx_seq_one_letter_code
_entity_poly.pdbx_strand_id
1 'polypeptide(L)'
;MTKEEIIEDLQKAKLANLQWIDKAKNLIAGTKNDQGIPPIDPRESEFGKWFYKEGQKLKKLSNNPLECMQNIETLHQQLHERYSEIYNTFFSETNKAGFFSKLMGAKRQNISDAEQKHVDNLLKNMQRDAKEFVDEVERLERRLEAVIQEKIDSVMK
;
A
#
# COMPACT_ATOMS: atom_id res chain seq x y z
N MET A 1 -19.79 0.83 -10.62
CA MET A 1 -19.57 0.10 -9.36
C MET A 1 -20.70 0.42 -8.41
N THR A 2 -21.22 -0.59 -7.70
CA THR A 2 -22.18 -0.39 -6.61
C THR A 2 -21.45 0.10 -5.35
N LYS A 3 -22.20 0.61 -4.37
CA LYS A 3 -21.66 0.97 -3.05
C LYS A 3 -21.00 -0.23 -2.38
N GLU A 4 -21.63 -1.40 -2.49
CA GLU A 4 -21.18 -2.65 -1.89
C GLU A 4 -19.83 -3.07 -2.49
N GLU A 5 -19.68 -3.02 -3.82
CA GLU A 5 -18.41 -3.32 -4.50
C GLU A 5 -17.27 -2.40 -4.03
N ILE A 6 -17.57 -1.10 -3.86
CA ILE A 6 -16.58 -0.13 -3.38
C ILE A 6 -16.17 -0.46 -1.94
N ILE A 7 -17.13 -0.74 -1.05
CA ILE A 7 -16.85 -1.10 0.34
C ILE A 7 -16.03 -2.39 0.42
N GLU A 8 -16.36 -3.41 -0.37
CA GLU A 8 -15.59 -4.65 -0.44
C GLU A 8 -14.14 -4.41 -0.89
N ASP A 9 -13.92 -3.55 -1.88
CA ASP A 9 -12.57 -3.23 -2.35
C ASP A 9 -11.76 -2.45 -1.29
N LEU A 10 -12.42 -1.56 -0.52
CA LEU A 10 -11.79 -0.90 0.63
C LEU A 10 -11.42 -1.92 1.72
N GLN A 11 -12.26 -2.92 1.99
CA GLN A 11 -11.97 -3.98 2.96
C GLN A 11 -10.80 -4.86 2.51
N LYS A 12 -10.76 -5.25 1.23
CA LYS A 12 -9.63 -5.97 0.63
C LYS A 12 -8.34 -5.14 0.75
N ALA A 13 -8.40 -3.83 0.54
CA ALA A 13 -7.25 -2.94 0.65
C ALA A 13 -6.69 -2.86 2.08
N LYS A 14 -7.57 -2.84 3.10
CA LYS A 14 -7.15 -2.91 4.51
C LYS A 14 -6.39 -4.21 4.79
N LEU A 15 -6.96 -5.35 4.39
CA LEU A 15 -6.34 -6.67 4.56
C LEU A 15 -4.99 -6.77 3.83
N ALA A 16 -4.94 -6.31 2.57
CA ALA A 16 -3.71 -6.32 1.79
C ALA A 16 -2.60 -5.50 2.46
N ASN A 17 -2.91 -4.30 2.98
CA ASN A 17 -1.92 -3.48 3.69
C ASN A 17 -1.33 -4.17 4.93
N LEU A 18 -2.14 -4.92 5.69
CA LEU A 18 -1.62 -5.70 6.81
C LEU A 18 -0.69 -6.82 6.35
N GLN A 19 -1.03 -7.49 5.25
CA GLN A 19 -0.17 -8.54 4.65
C GLN A 19 1.18 -7.98 4.17
N TRP A 20 1.24 -6.71 3.75
CA TRP A 20 2.49 -6.04 3.37
C TRP A 20 3.48 -5.93 4.53
N ILE A 21 3.00 -5.69 5.76
CA ILE A 21 3.83 -5.69 6.96
C ILE A 21 4.44 -7.07 7.20
N ASP A 22 3.64 -8.13 7.06
CA ASP A 22 4.13 -9.49 7.29
C ASP A 22 5.12 -9.92 6.20
N LYS A 23 4.90 -9.50 4.95
CA LYS A 23 5.88 -9.65 3.87
C LYS A 23 7.19 -8.93 4.18
N ALA A 24 7.15 -7.71 4.73
CA ALA A 24 8.36 -6.99 5.16
C ALA A 24 9.09 -7.73 6.29
N LYS A 25 8.37 -8.22 7.31
CA LYS A 25 8.96 -9.02 8.41
C LYS A 25 9.62 -10.29 7.89
N ASN A 26 8.96 -11.03 7.00
CA ASN A 26 9.51 -12.24 6.38
C ASN A 26 10.77 -11.93 5.58
N LEU A 27 10.74 -10.84 4.81
CA LEU A 27 11.91 -10.34 4.10
C LEU A 27 13.05 -10.05 5.07
N ILE A 28 12.81 -9.36 6.18
CA ILE A 28 13.84 -9.04 7.18
C ILE A 28 14.37 -10.31 7.85
N ALA A 29 13.50 -11.28 8.16
CA ALA A 29 13.88 -12.56 8.75
C ALA A 29 14.62 -13.50 7.77
N GLY A 30 14.62 -13.20 6.48
CA GLY A 30 15.22 -14.06 5.46
C GLY A 30 14.43 -15.36 5.22
N THR A 31 13.15 -15.41 5.59
CA THR A 31 12.29 -16.55 5.31
C THR A 31 11.91 -16.56 3.83
N LYS A 32 11.80 -17.75 3.21
CA LYS A 32 11.34 -17.86 1.83
C LYS A 32 9.91 -17.33 1.75
N ASN A 33 9.70 -16.36 0.86
CA ASN A 33 8.37 -15.85 0.56
C ASN A 33 7.83 -16.65 -0.64
N ASP A 34 6.97 -17.63 -0.37
CA ASP A 34 6.37 -18.49 -1.42
C ASP A 34 5.36 -17.72 -2.29
N GLN A 35 5.05 -16.48 -1.93
CA GLN A 35 4.02 -15.62 -2.53
C GLN A 35 4.58 -14.59 -3.53
N GLY A 36 5.86 -14.70 -3.92
CA GLY A 36 6.52 -13.75 -4.83
C GLY A 36 6.81 -12.38 -4.20
N ILE A 37 7.49 -11.52 -4.97
CA ILE A 37 7.80 -10.15 -4.55
C ILE A 37 6.58 -9.27 -4.90
N PRO A 38 5.97 -8.58 -3.92
CA PRO A 38 4.84 -7.68 -4.15
C PRO A 38 5.20 -6.52 -5.10
N PRO A 39 4.21 -5.91 -5.78
CA PRO A 39 4.47 -4.76 -6.65
C PRO A 39 5.05 -3.59 -5.84
N ILE A 40 6.30 -3.23 -6.10
CA ILE A 40 6.97 -2.12 -5.39
C ILE A 40 6.28 -0.79 -5.70
N ASP A 41 5.81 -0.60 -6.94
CA ASP A 41 5.01 0.58 -7.32
C ASP A 41 3.61 0.51 -6.67
N PRO A 42 3.19 1.51 -5.87
CA PRO A 42 1.86 1.55 -5.30
C PRO A 42 0.76 1.50 -6.36
N ARG A 43 0.97 2.04 -7.57
CA ARG A 43 -0.03 2.07 -8.65
C ARG A 43 -0.29 0.70 -9.26
N GLU A 44 0.65 -0.22 -9.11
CA GLU A 44 0.55 -1.59 -9.61
C GLU A 44 -0.10 -2.53 -8.57
N SER A 45 -0.34 -2.05 -7.34
CA SER A 45 -1.15 -2.79 -6.37
C SER A 45 -2.62 -2.81 -6.81
N GLU A 46 -3.38 -3.86 -6.45
CA GLU A 46 -4.81 -3.94 -6.80
C GLU A 46 -5.59 -2.73 -6.28
N PHE A 47 -5.27 -2.29 -5.06
CA PHE A 47 -5.82 -1.06 -4.50
C PHE A 47 -5.39 0.17 -5.30
N GLY A 48 -4.12 0.30 -5.66
CA GLY A 48 -3.61 1.42 -6.46
C GLY A 48 -4.29 1.53 -7.82
N LYS A 49 -4.40 0.41 -8.55
CA LYS A 49 -5.09 0.36 -9.85
C LYS A 49 -6.51 0.89 -9.74
N TRP A 50 -7.25 0.43 -8.74
CA TRP A 50 -8.61 0.93 -8.48
C TRP A 50 -8.61 2.42 -8.07
N PHE A 51 -7.76 2.79 -7.11
CA PHE A 51 -7.72 4.12 -6.51
C PHE A 51 -7.45 5.21 -7.56
N TYR A 52 -6.44 5.00 -8.40
CA TYR A 52 -6.04 5.94 -9.44
C TYR A 52 -6.97 5.96 -10.64
N LYS A 53 -7.66 4.85 -10.93
CA LYS A 53 -8.61 4.79 -12.04
C LYS A 53 -9.97 5.41 -11.68
N GLU A 54 -10.53 5.02 -10.54
CA GLU A 54 -11.92 5.38 -10.18
C GLU A 54 -12.08 5.81 -8.73
N GLY A 55 -11.32 5.24 -7.78
CA GLY A 55 -11.51 5.48 -6.35
C GLY A 55 -11.44 6.96 -5.96
N GLN A 56 -10.54 7.74 -6.55
CA GLN A 56 -10.43 9.18 -6.30
C GLN A 56 -11.71 9.99 -6.62
N LYS A 57 -12.63 9.47 -7.44
CA LYS A 57 -13.92 10.13 -7.73
C LYS A 57 -14.76 10.34 -6.47
N LEU A 58 -14.57 9.50 -5.44
CA LEU A 58 -15.26 9.61 -4.15
C LEU A 58 -15.01 10.93 -3.43
N LYS A 59 -13.96 11.70 -3.77
CA LYS A 59 -13.75 13.06 -3.25
C LYS A 59 -14.87 14.04 -3.60
N LYS A 60 -15.70 13.73 -4.59
CA LYS A 60 -16.85 14.55 -5.00
C LYS A 60 -18.06 14.42 -4.09
N LEU A 61 -18.08 13.43 -3.19
CA LEU A 61 -19.17 13.25 -2.24
C LEU A 61 -19.14 14.35 -1.18
N SER A 62 -20.27 15.01 -0.94
CA SER A 62 -20.35 16.16 -0.03
C SER A 62 -20.05 15.82 1.43
N ASN A 63 -20.17 14.55 1.82
CA ASN A 63 -19.84 14.06 3.17
C ASN A 63 -18.40 13.52 3.27
N ASN A 64 -17.60 13.62 2.21
CA ASN A 64 -16.21 13.22 2.20
C ASN A 64 -15.30 14.44 2.33
N PRO A 65 -14.60 14.63 3.47
CA PRO A 65 -13.55 15.64 3.60
C PRO A 65 -12.56 15.65 2.43
N LEU A 66 -12.14 16.85 2.03
CA LEU A 66 -11.27 17.07 0.87
C LEU A 66 -9.93 16.34 1.03
N GLU A 67 -9.42 16.29 2.26
CA GLU A 67 -8.17 15.67 2.63
C GLU A 67 -8.22 14.14 2.67
N CYS A 68 -9.40 13.52 2.74
CA CYS A 68 -9.51 12.08 2.96
C CYS A 68 -8.79 11.26 1.87
N MET A 69 -9.09 11.53 0.61
CA MET A 69 -8.48 10.79 -0.49
C MET A 69 -6.96 11.07 -0.57
N GLN A 70 -6.54 12.30 -0.29
CA GLN A 70 -5.13 12.67 -0.25
C GLN A 70 -4.37 11.96 0.87
N ASN A 71 -4.97 11.83 2.06
CA ASN A 71 -4.40 11.11 3.19
C ASN A 71 -4.22 9.63 2.85
N ILE A 72 -5.24 8.99 2.27
CA ILE A 72 -5.19 7.60 1.81
C ILE A 72 -4.06 7.42 0.79
N GLU A 73 -3.97 8.30 -0.21
CA GLU A 73 -2.90 8.24 -1.23
C GLU A 73 -1.51 8.36 -0.61
N THR A 74 -1.33 9.36 0.26
CA THR A 74 -0.06 9.65 0.91
C THR A 74 0.41 8.47 1.75
N LEU A 75 -0.48 7.91 2.58
CA LEU A 75 -0.17 6.77 3.45
C LEU A 75 0.14 5.51 2.64
N HIS A 76 -0.61 5.26 1.56
CA HIS A 76 -0.36 4.13 0.68
C HIS A 76 1.00 4.24 -0.04
N GLN A 77 1.33 5.42 -0.58
CA GLN A 77 2.62 5.68 -1.20
C GLN A 77 3.77 5.49 -0.20
N GLN A 78 3.63 6.06 0.99
CA GLN A 78 4.60 5.96 2.08
C GLN A 78 4.89 4.52 2.51
N LEU A 79 3.88 3.66 2.49
CA LEU A 79 4.02 2.25 2.82
C LEU A 79 4.84 1.49 1.76
N HIS A 80 4.56 1.75 0.48
CA HIS A 80 5.30 1.17 -0.64
C HIS A 80 6.75 1.67 -0.71
N GLU A 81 6.99 2.97 -0.47
CA GLU A 81 8.34 3.55 -0.44
C GLU A 81 9.23 2.90 0.62
N ARG A 82 8.70 2.73 1.85
CA ARG A 82 9.45 2.08 2.93
C ARG A 82 9.74 0.62 2.65
N TYR A 83 8.79 -0.11 2.09
CA TYR A 83 9.03 -1.49 1.66
C TYR A 83 10.11 -1.57 0.58
N SER A 84 10.06 -0.68 -0.41
CA SER A 84 11.08 -0.57 -1.46
C SER A 84 12.46 -0.37 -0.87
N GLU A 85 12.59 0.51 0.12
CA GLU A 85 13.86 0.80 0.79
C GLU A 85 14.39 -0.40 1.59
N ILE A 86 13.51 -1.10 2.33
CA ILE A 86 13.86 -2.36 3.01
C ILE A 86 14.36 -3.38 1.97
N TYR A 87 13.62 -3.56 0.87
CA TYR A 87 13.99 -4.50 -0.19
C TYR A 87 15.35 -4.16 -0.82
N ASN A 88 15.56 -2.90 -1.18
CA ASN A 88 16.83 -2.46 -1.77
C ASN A 88 18.01 -2.63 -0.81
N THR A 89 17.78 -2.51 0.50
CA THR A 89 18.83 -2.76 1.50
C THR A 89 19.34 -4.21 1.45
N PHE A 90 18.45 -5.19 1.21
CA PHE A 90 18.83 -6.60 1.14
C PHE A 90 19.19 -7.12 -0.27
N PHE A 91 18.76 -6.44 -1.33
CA PHE A 91 18.83 -6.97 -2.71
C PHE A 91 19.41 -5.99 -3.75
N SER A 92 19.97 -4.86 -3.35
CA SER A 92 20.65 -3.97 -4.29
C SER A 92 22.00 -4.56 -4.72
N GLU A 93 22.02 -5.20 -5.89
CA GLU A 93 23.25 -5.30 -6.67
C GLU A 93 23.55 -3.93 -7.26
N THR A 94 24.76 -3.43 -7.01
CA THR A 94 25.30 -2.21 -7.60
C THR A 94 24.82 -1.95 -9.04
N ASN A 95 24.28 -0.74 -9.24
CA ASN A 95 24.00 -0.04 -10.52
C ASN A 95 22.67 -0.28 -11.25
N LYS A 96 21.77 0.72 -11.15
CA LYS A 96 21.36 1.65 -12.22
C LYS A 96 20.98 1.11 -13.62
N ALA A 97 20.56 -0.14 -13.78
CA ALA A 97 20.01 -0.63 -15.05
C ALA A 97 18.56 -1.10 -14.87
N GLY A 98 17.61 -0.22 -15.20
CA GLY A 98 16.20 -0.50 -15.47
C GLY A 98 15.49 -1.43 -14.49
N PHE A 99 14.63 -0.84 -13.64
CA PHE A 99 13.79 -1.40 -12.56
C PHE A 99 13.15 -2.81 -12.76
N PHE A 100 13.22 -3.42 -13.94
CA PHE A 100 12.51 -4.65 -14.29
C PHE A 100 13.37 -5.82 -14.80
N SER A 101 14.69 -5.70 -14.99
CA SER A 101 15.45 -6.80 -15.65
C SER A 101 16.12 -7.85 -14.74
N LYS A 102 16.12 -7.69 -13.41
CA LYS A 102 16.95 -8.52 -12.50
C LYS A 102 16.22 -9.23 -11.35
N LEU A 103 14.90 -9.28 -11.35
CA LEU A 103 14.15 -9.88 -10.23
C LEU A 103 14.31 -11.41 -10.12
N MET A 104 14.73 -12.09 -11.20
CA MET A 104 15.12 -13.51 -11.17
C MET A 104 16.63 -13.63 -10.97
N GLY A 105 17.11 -13.53 -9.73
CA GLY A 105 18.49 -13.92 -9.40
C GLY A 105 19.24 -13.08 -8.36
N ALA A 106 18.66 -11.97 -7.87
CA ALA A 106 19.29 -11.16 -6.82
C ALA A 106 19.47 -11.99 -5.54
N LYS A 107 20.73 -12.23 -5.15
CA LYS A 107 21.05 -12.90 -3.88
C LYS A 107 20.92 -11.90 -2.75
N ARG A 108 20.25 -12.31 -1.67
CA ARG A 108 20.22 -11.55 -0.42
C ARG A 108 21.65 -11.27 0.06
N GLN A 109 21.99 -10.02 0.30
CA GLN A 109 23.26 -9.63 0.90
C GLN A 109 23.17 -9.58 2.43
N ASN A 110 24.32 -9.78 3.10
CA ASN A 110 24.45 -9.45 4.51
C ASN A 110 24.52 -7.94 4.65
N ILE A 111 23.90 -7.40 5.70
CA ILE A 111 23.85 -5.96 5.98
C ILE A 111 24.57 -5.67 7.29
N SER A 112 25.10 -4.46 7.44
CA SER A 112 25.74 -3.97 8.66
C SER A 112 24.73 -3.72 9.79
N ASP A 113 25.21 -3.61 11.02
CA ASP A 113 24.36 -3.27 12.18
C ASP A 113 23.64 -1.92 12.00
N ALA A 114 24.29 -0.96 11.34
CA ALA A 114 23.70 0.35 11.04
C ALA A 114 22.53 0.23 10.05
N GLU A 115 22.71 -0.56 8.99
CA GLU A 115 21.66 -0.86 8.01
C GLU A 115 20.52 -1.67 8.65
N GLN A 116 20.83 -2.62 9.53
CA GLN A 116 19.81 -3.37 10.26
C GLN A 116 18.96 -2.44 11.14
N LYS A 117 19.59 -1.53 11.89
CA LYS A 117 18.87 -0.54 12.68
C LYS A 117 18.00 0.38 11.82
N HIS A 118 18.46 0.73 10.62
CA HIS A 118 17.69 1.52 9.66
C HIS A 118 16.46 0.75 9.17
N VAL A 119 16.64 -0.51 8.78
CA VAL A 119 15.57 -1.43 8.39
C VAL A 119 14.52 -1.59 9.49
N ASP A 120 14.95 -1.73 10.74
CA ASP A 120 14.04 -1.84 11.89
C ASP A 120 13.19 -0.57 12.08
N ASN A 121 13.79 0.61 11.88
CA ASN A 121 13.08 1.88 11.91
C ASN A 121 12.08 2.01 10.75
N LEU A 122 12.47 1.59 9.54
CA LEU A 122 11.58 1.56 8.38
C LEU A 122 10.37 0.65 8.64
N LEU A 123 10.59 -0.55 9.18
CA LEU A 123 9.51 -1.48 9.53
C LEU A 123 8.56 -0.85 10.56
N LYS A 124 9.11 -0.23 11.62
CA LYS A 124 8.30 0.44 12.65
C LYS A 124 7.44 1.56 12.05
N ASN A 125 8.02 2.38 11.18
CA ASN A 125 7.28 3.44 10.51
C ASN A 125 6.22 2.88 9.56
N MET A 126 6.55 1.83 8.80
CA MET A 126 5.62 1.14 7.91
C MET A 126 4.41 0.59 8.69
N GLN A 127 4.62 0.02 9.87
CA GLN A 127 3.53 -0.44 10.75
C GLN A 127 2.61 0.70 11.20
N ARG A 128 3.18 1.85 11.57
CA ARG A 128 2.40 3.03 11.94
C ARG A 128 1.58 3.51 10.76
N ASP A 129 2.20 3.67 9.59
CA ASP A 129 1.53 4.19 8.40
C ASP A 129 0.45 3.22 7.91
N ALA A 130 0.67 1.89 8.00
CA ALA A 130 -0.35 0.89 7.72
C ALA A 130 -1.57 1.02 8.63
N LYS A 131 -1.34 1.28 9.93
CA LYS A 131 -2.43 1.51 10.88
C LYS A 131 -3.20 2.78 10.53
N GLU A 132 -2.49 3.87 10.26
CA GLU A 132 -3.11 5.15 9.86
C GLU A 132 -3.89 5.02 8.55
N PHE A 133 -3.38 4.26 7.58
CA PHE A 133 -4.07 3.95 6.34
C PHE A 133 -5.38 3.21 6.61
N VAL A 134 -5.35 2.15 7.42
CA VAL A 134 -6.52 1.37 7.80
C VAL A 134 -7.56 2.26 8.48
N ASP A 135 -7.14 3.08 9.45
CA ASP A 135 -8.03 4.00 10.17
C ASP A 135 -8.72 4.99 9.19
N GLU A 136 -7.99 5.52 8.21
CA GLU A 136 -8.54 6.47 7.24
C GLU A 136 -9.50 5.80 6.23
N VAL A 137 -9.17 4.59 5.78
CA VAL A 137 -10.07 3.77 4.95
C VAL A 137 -11.35 3.41 5.71
N GLU A 138 -11.28 3.06 6.99
CA GLU A 138 -12.45 2.78 7.82
C GLU A 138 -13.35 4.02 8.03
N ARG A 139 -12.75 5.21 8.09
CA ARG A 139 -13.54 6.45 8.10
C ARG A 139 -14.25 6.66 6.77
N LEU A 140 -13.59 6.38 5.64
CA LEU A 140 -14.22 6.47 4.32
C LEU A 140 -15.38 5.46 4.20
N GLU A 141 -15.15 4.22 4.59
CA GLU A 141 -16.16 3.15 4.61
C GLU A 141 -17.41 3.56 5.40
N ARG A 142 -17.26 4.00 6.66
CA ARG A 142 -18.39 4.49 7.48
C ARG A 142 -19.16 5.66 6.84
N ARG A 143 -18.46 6.53 6.11
CA ARG A 143 -19.10 7.64 5.38
C ARG A 143 -19.88 7.12 4.17
N LEU A 144 -19.37 6.10 3.47
CA LEU A 144 -20.05 5.50 2.33
C LEU A 144 -21.31 4.72 2.77
N GLU A 145 -21.27 4.04 3.91
CA GLU A 145 -22.44 3.35 4.48
C GLU A 145 -23.64 4.30 4.65
N ALA A 146 -23.38 5.54 5.08
CA ALA A 146 -24.39 6.58 5.25
C ALA A 146 -24.87 7.23 3.94
N VAL A 147 -24.30 6.85 2.79
CA VAL A 147 -24.65 7.39 1.47
C VAL A 147 -25.57 6.41 0.73
N ILE A 148 -26.63 6.95 0.12
CA ILE A 148 -27.54 6.19 -0.74
C ILE A 148 -26.90 5.92 -2.11
N GLN A 149 -27.29 4.82 -2.77
CA GLN A 149 -26.68 4.38 -4.02
C GLN A 149 -26.72 5.45 -5.12
N GLU A 150 -27.81 6.20 -5.23
CA GLU A 150 -28.00 7.22 -6.28
C GLU A 150 -26.92 8.32 -6.22
N LYS A 151 -26.46 8.66 -5.00
CA LYS A 151 -25.37 9.62 -4.83
C LYS A 151 -24.03 9.04 -5.26
N ILE A 152 -23.78 7.76 -4.97
CA ILE A 152 -22.59 7.03 -5.46
C ILE A 152 -22.59 7.00 -6.99
N ASP A 153 -23.72 6.65 -7.61
CA ASP A 153 -23.86 6.61 -9.07
C ASP A 153 -23.60 7.99 -9.69
N SER A 154 -24.04 9.07 -9.04
CA SER A 154 -23.81 10.43 -9.52
C SER A 154 -22.32 10.81 -9.64
N VAL A 155 -21.45 10.24 -8.78
CA VAL A 155 -20.01 10.55 -8.76
C VAL A 155 -19.18 9.53 -9.52
N MET A 156 -19.66 8.29 -9.65
CA MET A 156 -18.94 7.17 -10.27
C MET A 156 -19.14 7.03 -11.79
N LYS A 157 -20.06 7.78 -12.39
CA LYS A 157 -20.15 7.98 -13.85
C LYS A 157 -18.81 8.42 -14.45
#